data_AF-A0A2E9MWW9-F1
#
_entry.id   AF-A0A2E9MWW9-F1
#
_cell.length_a   1.000
_cell.length_b   1.000
_cell.length_c   1.000
_cell.angle_alpha   90.00
_cell.angle_beta   90.00
_cell.angle_gamma   90.00
#
_symmetry.space_group_name_H-M   'P 1'
#
loop_
_entity.id
_entity.type
_entity.pdbx_description
1 polymer ?
#
loop_
_entity_poly.entity_id
_entity_poly.type
_entity_poly.pdbx_seq_one_letter_code
_entity_poly.pdbx_strand_id
1 'polypeptide(L)'
;MSGGASGKRIHKNILDAYRFIVQNYKPNDRIYLSGFSRGAYTVRALSGLISNCGILKKLNARHIVDAWKIYKSPARKNHPSPGENAIAFRKKSHATRKIQFIGLWDTVGALGITFSVMGLFDAHDEFYDTKKGSNIVMARRALAIDECGEDFELTVWSPRAGVDLEQVWFSGVHADIGVSYPPDKSGKLTSDIALHWVLS
;
A
#
# COMPACT_ATOMS: atom_id res chain seq x y z
N MET A 1 9.89 2.04 26.78
CA MET A 1 8.93 0.97 26.46
C MET A 1 7.68 1.58 25.82
N SER A 2 7.61 1.70 24.49
CA SER A 2 6.44 2.32 23.80
C SER A 2 6.37 2.03 22.28
N GLY A 3 6.89 0.88 21.83
CA GLY A 3 6.87 0.50 20.40
C GLY A 3 5.57 -0.17 19.91
N GLY A 4 4.95 -1.01 20.74
CA GLY A 4 3.86 -1.90 20.32
C GLY A 4 2.51 -1.25 19.96
N ALA A 5 2.29 0.04 20.22
CA ALA A 5 1.04 0.73 19.87
C ALA A 5 0.93 1.08 18.37
N SER A 6 2.08 1.12 17.70
CA SER A 6 2.23 1.87 16.46
C SER A 6 2.12 0.96 15.22
N GLY A 7 2.69 -0.25 15.22
CA GLY A 7 2.42 -1.28 14.19
C GLY A 7 1.03 -1.91 14.29
N LYS A 8 0.51 -2.08 15.52
CA LYS A 8 -0.89 -2.47 15.74
C LYS A 8 -1.86 -1.49 15.05
N ARG A 9 -1.52 -0.20 15.00
CA ARG A 9 -2.32 0.83 14.33
C ARG A 9 -2.28 0.69 12.80
N ILE A 10 -1.13 0.37 12.20
CA ILE A 10 -1.03 0.19 10.74
C ILE A 10 -1.79 -1.08 10.31
N HIS A 11 -1.63 -2.19 11.01
CA HIS A 11 -2.42 -3.40 10.75
C HIS A 11 -3.93 -3.14 10.86
N LYS A 12 -4.33 -2.40 11.89
CA LYS A 12 -5.72 -1.96 12.04
C LYS A 12 -6.18 -1.13 10.84
N ASN A 13 -5.40 -0.14 10.40
CA ASN A 13 -5.74 0.71 9.26
C ASN A 13 -5.93 -0.10 7.97
N ILE A 14 -5.05 -1.08 7.71
CA ILE A 14 -5.17 -1.96 6.53
C ILE A 14 -6.47 -2.76 6.59
N LEU A 15 -6.77 -3.38 7.75
CA LEU A 15 -7.96 -4.20 7.93
C LEU A 15 -9.24 -3.36 7.89
N ASP A 16 -9.24 -2.16 8.46
CA ASP A 16 -10.38 -1.26 8.48
C ASP A 16 -10.68 -0.72 7.07
N ALA A 17 -9.65 -0.38 6.29
CA ALA A 17 -9.82 -0.01 4.89
C ALA A 17 -10.34 -1.20 4.04
N TYR A 18 -9.81 -2.41 4.26
CA TYR A 18 -10.32 -3.60 3.58
C TYR A 18 -11.78 -3.91 3.97
N ARG A 19 -12.14 -3.77 5.25
CA ARG A 19 -13.53 -3.87 5.74
C ARG A 19 -14.44 -2.87 5.04
N PHE A 20 -14.00 -1.61 4.94
CA PHE A 20 -14.76 -0.58 4.26
C PHE A 20 -15.04 -0.97 2.80
N ILE A 21 -14.04 -1.44 2.07
CA ILE A 21 -14.22 -1.91 0.68
C ILE A 21 -15.20 -3.09 0.65
N VAL A 22 -15.01 -4.11 1.49
CA VAL A 22 -15.89 -5.31 1.52
C VAL A 22 -17.35 -4.97 1.84
N GLN A 23 -17.60 -3.95 2.65
CA GLN A 23 -18.95 -3.54 3.04
C GLN A 23 -19.67 -2.71 1.98
N ASN A 24 -18.92 -1.99 1.13
CA ASN A 24 -19.46 -0.97 0.24
C ASN A 24 -19.31 -1.30 -1.25
N TYR A 25 -18.38 -2.19 -1.63
CA TYR A 25 -18.11 -2.54 -3.01
C TYR A 25 -19.32 -3.18 -3.71
N LYS A 26 -19.69 -2.63 -4.86
CA LYS A 26 -20.65 -3.22 -5.80
C LYS A 26 -19.93 -3.65 -7.07
N PRO A 27 -20.43 -4.68 -7.78
CA PRO A 27 -19.88 -5.06 -9.07
C PRO A 27 -19.72 -3.85 -9.99
N ASN A 28 -18.55 -3.72 -10.61
CA ASN A 28 -18.13 -2.62 -11.50
C ASN A 28 -17.72 -1.31 -10.83
N ASP A 29 -17.73 -1.22 -9.50
CA ASP A 29 -17.10 -0.09 -8.81
C ASP A 29 -15.59 -0.04 -9.12
N ARG A 30 -15.08 1.18 -9.22
CA ARG A 30 -13.65 1.45 -9.43
C ARG A 30 -13.01 1.82 -8.10
N ILE A 31 -11.90 1.17 -7.77
CA ILE A 31 -11.14 1.42 -6.56
C ILE A 31 -9.94 2.32 -6.90
N TYR A 32 -9.84 3.44 -6.19
CA TYR A 32 -8.70 4.36 -6.22
C TYR A 32 -8.09 4.36 -4.82
N LEU A 33 -6.78 4.16 -4.72
CA LEU A 33 -6.07 4.19 -3.45
C LEU A 33 -5.00 5.27 -3.48
N SER A 34 -4.89 6.03 -2.40
CA SER A 34 -3.90 7.10 -2.27
C SER A 34 -3.29 7.10 -0.88
N GLY A 35 -2.00 7.36 -0.78
CA GLY A 35 -1.35 7.42 0.52
C GLY A 35 -0.03 8.16 0.50
N PHE A 36 0.26 8.83 1.61
CA PHE A 36 1.55 9.46 1.91
C PHE A 36 2.23 8.72 3.06
N SER A 37 3.56 8.51 3.01
CA SER A 37 4.34 7.97 4.12
C SER A 37 3.82 6.60 4.61
N ARG A 38 3.50 6.46 5.90
CA ARG A 38 2.83 5.27 6.48
C ARG A 38 1.49 4.93 5.81
N GLY A 39 0.77 5.93 5.33
CA GLY A 39 -0.46 5.74 4.56
C GLY A 39 -0.18 5.10 3.20
N ALA A 40 0.94 5.46 2.58
CA ALA A 40 1.38 4.86 1.33
C ALA A 40 1.74 3.38 1.52
N TYR A 41 2.40 3.02 2.62
CA TYR A 41 2.60 1.61 3.01
C TYR A 41 1.27 0.87 3.23
N THR A 42 0.33 1.49 3.94
CA THR A 42 -1.02 0.94 4.19
C THR A 42 -1.71 0.61 2.87
N VAL A 43 -1.67 1.52 1.90
CA VAL A 43 -2.24 1.34 0.56
C VAL A 43 -1.57 0.22 -0.22
N ARG A 44 -0.24 0.11 -0.16
CA ARG A 44 0.50 -1.00 -0.82
C ARG A 44 0.09 -2.34 -0.24
N ALA A 45 0.04 -2.46 1.08
CA ALA A 45 -0.37 -3.68 1.76
C ALA A 45 -1.84 -4.03 1.48
N LEU A 46 -2.73 -3.03 1.45
CA LEU A 46 -4.13 -3.20 1.06
C LEU A 46 -4.26 -3.69 -0.40
N SER A 47 -3.50 -3.11 -1.32
CA SER A 47 -3.45 -3.52 -2.72
C SER A 47 -2.96 -4.97 -2.87
N GLY A 48 -1.92 -5.34 -2.14
CA GLY A 48 -1.43 -6.72 -2.05
C GLY A 48 -2.46 -7.69 -1.48
N LEU A 49 -3.19 -7.30 -0.44
CA LEU A 49 -4.28 -8.09 0.14
C LEU A 49 -5.41 -8.32 -0.88
N ILE A 50 -5.84 -7.27 -1.59
CA ILE A 50 -6.88 -7.37 -2.64
C ILE A 50 -6.39 -8.25 -3.79
N SER A 51 -5.14 -8.09 -4.21
CA SER A 51 -4.53 -8.99 -5.19
C SER A 51 -4.61 -10.44 -4.72
N ASN A 52 -4.20 -10.71 -3.49
CA ASN A 52 -4.05 -12.05 -2.97
C ASN A 52 -5.39 -12.73 -2.71
N CYS A 53 -6.31 -12.07 -2.01
CA CYS A 53 -7.54 -12.69 -1.51
C CYS A 53 -8.81 -12.22 -2.25
N GLY A 54 -8.68 -11.21 -3.12
CA GLY A 54 -9.79 -10.58 -3.82
C GLY A 54 -10.58 -9.60 -2.94
N ILE A 55 -11.70 -9.11 -3.46
CA ILE A 55 -12.63 -8.27 -2.71
C ILE A 55 -13.74 -9.19 -2.18
N LEU A 56 -13.76 -9.50 -0.88
CA LEU A 56 -14.80 -10.35 -0.32
C LEU A 56 -16.20 -9.77 -0.59
N LYS A 57 -17.16 -10.64 -0.92
CA LYS A 57 -18.58 -10.25 -0.91
C LYS A 57 -19.00 -9.91 0.52
N LYS A 58 -19.91 -8.96 0.71
CA LYS A 58 -20.42 -8.54 2.03
C LYS A 58 -20.86 -9.72 2.92
N LEU A 59 -21.51 -10.73 2.34
CA LEU A 59 -21.95 -11.95 3.05
C LEU A 59 -20.79 -12.77 3.64
N ASN A 60 -19.58 -12.59 3.12
CA ASN A 60 -18.36 -13.27 3.54
C ASN A 60 -17.45 -12.38 4.41
N ALA A 61 -17.92 -11.22 4.89
CA ALA A 61 -17.12 -10.28 5.69
C ALA A 61 -16.52 -10.91 6.96
N ARG A 62 -17.12 -11.97 7.51
CA ARG A 62 -16.54 -12.74 8.63
C ARG A 62 -15.15 -13.32 8.33
N HIS A 63 -14.80 -13.50 7.05
CA HIS A 63 -13.52 -14.08 6.61
C HIS A 63 -12.42 -13.03 6.40
N ILE A 64 -12.62 -11.77 6.78
CA ILE A 64 -11.60 -10.72 6.62
C ILE A 64 -10.31 -11.05 7.37
N VAL A 65 -10.41 -11.59 8.59
CA VAL A 65 -9.23 -12.00 9.37
C VAL A 65 -8.52 -13.19 8.72
N ASP A 66 -9.27 -14.11 8.11
CA ASP A 66 -8.69 -15.23 7.36
C ASP A 66 -7.94 -14.75 6.11
N ALA A 67 -8.50 -13.79 5.38
CA ALA A 67 -7.85 -13.16 4.23
C ALA A 67 -6.50 -12.55 4.62
N TRP A 68 -6.45 -11.88 5.77
CA TRP A 68 -5.22 -11.32 6.32
C TRP A 68 -4.19 -12.37 6.70
N LYS A 69 -4.61 -13.45 7.37
CA LYS A 69 -3.71 -14.58 7.71
C LYS A 69 -3.10 -15.23 6.45
N ILE A 70 -3.91 -15.43 5.41
CA ILE A 70 -3.42 -15.94 4.12
C ILE A 70 -2.43 -14.96 3.51
N TYR A 71 -2.77 -13.67 3.45
CA TYR A 71 -1.89 -12.64 2.92
C TYR A 71 -0.54 -12.55 3.63
N LYS A 72 -0.55 -12.59 4.97
CA LYS A 72 0.68 -12.55 5.77
C LYS A 72 1.56 -13.78 5.64
N SER A 73 1.00 -14.93 5.29
CA SER A 73 1.78 -16.17 5.27
C SER A 73 2.84 -16.16 4.16
N PRO A 74 4.12 -16.45 4.46
CA PRO A 74 5.17 -16.50 3.45
C PRO A 74 5.05 -17.74 2.54
N ALA A 75 4.28 -18.76 2.96
CA ALA A 75 4.14 -20.01 2.24
C ALA A 75 3.63 -19.80 0.81
N ARG A 76 4.29 -20.43 -0.18
CA ARG A 76 3.98 -20.33 -1.62
C ARG A 76 2.50 -20.60 -1.93
N LYS A 77 1.87 -21.55 -1.23
CA LYS A 77 0.45 -21.88 -1.37
C LYS A 77 -0.50 -20.71 -1.06
N ASN A 78 -0.03 -19.71 -0.32
CA ASN A 78 -0.78 -18.51 0.07
C ASN A 78 -0.42 -17.27 -0.78
N HIS A 79 0.36 -17.43 -1.86
CA HIS A 79 0.71 -16.35 -2.79
C HIS A 79 -0.39 -16.09 -3.83
N PRO A 80 -0.47 -14.90 -4.44
CA PRO A 80 -1.59 -14.57 -5.32
C PRO A 80 -1.70 -15.49 -6.54
N SER A 81 -0.57 -15.94 -7.05
CA SER A 81 -0.46 -16.96 -8.07
C SER A 81 0.92 -17.60 -7.96
N PRO A 82 1.06 -18.93 -8.07
CA PRO A 82 0.02 -19.94 -8.27
C PRO A 82 -0.55 -20.50 -6.94
N GLY A 83 -0.60 -19.72 -5.86
CA GLY A 83 -0.96 -20.24 -4.53
C GLY A 83 -2.40 -20.77 -4.42
N GLU A 84 -2.53 -22.09 -4.27
CA GLU A 84 -3.81 -22.82 -4.20
C GLU A 84 -4.76 -22.29 -3.12
N ASN A 85 -4.25 -21.96 -1.93
CA ASN A 85 -5.07 -21.43 -0.84
C ASN A 85 -5.65 -20.06 -1.17
N ALA A 86 -4.84 -19.18 -1.77
CA ALA A 86 -5.28 -17.84 -2.18
C ALA A 86 -6.33 -17.95 -3.30
N ILE A 87 -6.10 -18.83 -4.27
CA ILE A 87 -7.03 -19.11 -5.38
C ILE A 87 -8.36 -19.67 -4.83
N ALA A 88 -8.30 -20.66 -3.95
CA ALA A 88 -9.49 -21.24 -3.32
C ALA A 88 -10.25 -20.22 -2.47
N PHE A 89 -9.54 -19.36 -1.74
CA PHE A 89 -10.13 -18.32 -0.91
C PHE A 89 -10.95 -17.31 -1.73
N ARG A 90 -10.44 -16.92 -2.91
CA ARG A 90 -11.13 -15.97 -3.82
C ARG A 90 -12.50 -16.41 -4.30
N LYS A 91 -12.87 -17.69 -4.18
CA LYS A 91 -14.25 -18.15 -4.48
C LYS A 91 -15.30 -17.42 -3.63
N LYS A 92 -14.90 -16.83 -2.49
CA LYS A 92 -15.74 -16.01 -1.59
C LYS A 92 -15.85 -14.54 -2.03
N SER A 93 -15.09 -14.13 -3.03
CA SER A 93 -14.88 -12.74 -3.45
C SER A 93 -15.66 -12.39 -4.71
N HIS A 94 -15.72 -11.10 -5.06
CA HIS A 94 -16.13 -10.65 -6.38
C HIS A 94 -15.14 -11.13 -7.45
N ALA A 95 -15.60 -11.25 -8.69
CA ALA A 95 -14.79 -11.78 -9.80
C ALA A 95 -13.57 -10.90 -10.10
N THR A 96 -13.72 -9.58 -9.97
CA THR A 96 -12.65 -8.63 -10.16
C THR A 96 -11.84 -8.39 -8.89
N ARG A 97 -10.57 -8.06 -9.08
CA ARG A 97 -9.62 -7.62 -8.05
C ARG A 97 -9.00 -6.26 -8.40
N LYS A 98 -9.52 -5.64 -9.47
CA LYS A 98 -8.91 -4.53 -10.19
C LYS A 98 -8.93 -3.27 -9.34
N ILE A 99 -7.77 -2.64 -9.24
CA ILE A 99 -7.56 -1.32 -8.65
C ILE A 99 -7.24 -0.40 -9.80
N GLN A 100 -8.08 0.62 -9.99
CA GLN A 100 -7.98 1.51 -11.14
C GLN A 100 -6.76 2.41 -11.05
N PHE A 101 -6.43 2.87 -9.85
CA PHE A 101 -5.34 3.81 -9.64
C PHE A 101 -4.73 3.65 -8.25
N ILE A 102 -3.42 3.78 -8.17
CA ILE A 102 -2.67 3.95 -6.93
C ILE A 102 -1.75 5.17 -7.04
N GLY A 103 -1.99 6.17 -6.18
CA GLY A 103 -1.15 7.37 -6.06
C GLY A 103 -0.38 7.37 -4.73
N LEU A 104 0.94 7.36 -4.78
CA LEU A 104 1.78 7.29 -3.60
C LEU A 104 2.71 8.50 -3.52
N TRP A 105 2.75 9.13 -2.35
CA TRP A 105 3.72 10.16 -2.02
C TRP A 105 4.71 9.58 -1.02
N ASP A 106 5.96 9.67 -1.40
CA ASP A 106 7.16 9.33 -0.64
C ASP A 106 7.01 8.14 0.31
N THR A 107 7.13 6.95 -0.27
CA THR A 107 7.16 5.70 0.50
C THR A 107 8.60 5.35 0.84
N VAL A 108 8.96 5.47 2.12
CA VAL A 108 10.11 4.78 2.72
C VAL A 108 10.03 3.29 2.43
N GLY A 109 11.13 2.72 1.92
CA GLY A 109 11.22 1.31 1.55
C GLY A 109 11.99 0.47 2.58
N ALA A 110 11.81 -0.85 2.47
CA ALA A 110 12.33 -1.88 3.36
C ALA A 110 11.90 -1.75 4.83
N LEU A 111 10.74 -2.36 5.11
CA LEU A 111 10.43 -2.79 6.47
C LEU A 111 11.51 -3.80 6.89
N GLY A 112 12.46 -3.35 7.72
CA GLY A 112 13.31 -4.25 8.48
C GLY A 112 14.32 -3.55 9.39
N ILE A 113 14.83 -2.38 9.00
CA ILE A 113 15.79 -1.65 9.84
C ILE A 113 15.10 -0.44 10.50
N THR A 114 14.50 0.47 9.72
CA THR A 114 13.88 1.71 10.23
C THR A 114 12.70 1.48 11.18
N PHE A 115 11.78 0.59 10.79
CA PHE A 115 10.55 0.36 11.54
C PHE A 115 10.77 -0.51 12.79
N SER A 116 11.79 -1.37 12.76
CA SER A 116 12.26 -2.16 13.90
C SER A 116 13.03 -1.26 14.89
N VAL A 117 13.87 -0.34 14.39
CA VAL A 117 14.62 0.65 15.20
C VAL A 117 13.68 1.68 15.85
N MET A 118 12.63 2.12 15.16
CA MET A 118 11.57 2.97 15.75
C MET A 118 10.53 2.18 16.57
N GLY A 119 10.73 0.88 16.77
CA GLY A 119 9.92 0.00 17.62
C GLY A 119 8.49 -0.24 17.13
N LEU A 120 8.16 0.11 15.88
CA LEU A 120 6.80 0.03 15.35
C LEU A 120 6.43 -1.39 14.90
N PHE A 121 7.37 -2.24 14.51
CA PHE A 121 7.11 -3.59 14.00
C PHE A 121 8.11 -4.60 14.57
N ASP A 122 7.68 -5.85 14.73
CA ASP A 122 8.59 -6.96 14.99
C ASP A 122 9.29 -7.36 13.68
N ALA A 123 10.57 -7.75 13.75
CA ALA A 123 11.37 -8.22 12.60
C ALA A 123 10.75 -9.41 11.82
N HIS A 124 9.69 -10.03 12.35
CA HIS A 124 8.94 -11.08 11.67
C HIS A 124 7.79 -10.57 10.77
N ASP A 125 7.51 -9.26 10.78
CA ASP A 125 6.50 -8.62 9.90
C ASP A 125 7.10 -8.08 8.60
N GLU A 126 8.35 -8.42 8.30
CA GLU A 126 9.05 -7.93 7.11
C GLU A 126 8.50 -8.57 5.82
N PHE A 127 8.33 -7.73 4.79
CA PHE A 127 8.03 -8.08 3.40
C PHE A 127 6.61 -8.54 3.04
N TYR A 128 5.67 -7.59 3.00
CA TYR A 128 4.39 -7.76 2.28
C TYR A 128 4.41 -7.21 0.85
N ASP A 129 5.39 -6.37 0.52
CA ASP A 129 5.52 -5.70 -0.78
C ASP A 129 6.01 -6.61 -1.92
N THR A 130 6.37 -7.86 -1.63
CA THR A 130 6.85 -8.81 -2.65
C THR A 130 5.72 -9.49 -3.42
N LYS A 131 4.50 -9.50 -2.87
CA LYS A 131 3.30 -10.11 -3.51
C LYS A 131 2.57 -9.13 -4.43
N LYS A 132 3.35 -8.45 -5.29
CA LYS A 132 2.88 -7.43 -6.22
C LYS A 132 1.93 -8.07 -7.25
N GLY A 133 0.63 -7.87 -7.08
CA GLY A 133 -0.41 -8.36 -7.99
C GLY A 133 -0.42 -7.68 -9.34
N SER A 134 -0.96 -8.37 -10.35
CA SER A 134 -1.29 -7.79 -11.67
C SER A 134 -2.63 -7.05 -11.68
N ASN A 135 -3.12 -6.62 -10.51
CA ASN A 135 -4.46 -6.08 -10.35
C ASN A 135 -4.52 -4.55 -10.37
N ILE A 136 -3.38 -3.87 -10.50
CA ILE A 136 -3.28 -2.41 -10.59
C ILE A 136 -3.26 -2.02 -12.07
N VAL A 137 -4.08 -1.05 -12.47
CA VAL A 137 -4.07 -0.51 -13.83
C VAL A 137 -3.06 0.60 -13.98
N MET A 138 -3.17 1.61 -13.11
CA MET A 138 -2.34 2.81 -13.13
C MET A 138 -1.72 3.03 -11.76
N ALA A 139 -0.45 3.39 -11.76
CA ALA A 139 0.38 3.62 -10.60
C ALA A 139 1.23 4.87 -10.81
N ARG A 140 1.13 5.81 -9.88
CA ARG A 140 1.98 7.01 -9.82
C ARG A 140 2.65 7.07 -8.46
N ARG A 141 3.96 7.28 -8.42
CA ARG A 141 4.72 7.40 -7.18
C ARG A 141 5.69 8.56 -7.23
N ALA A 142 5.50 9.54 -6.35
CA ALA A 142 6.42 10.64 -6.13
C ALA A 142 7.43 10.25 -5.04
N LEU A 143 8.72 10.51 -5.28
CA LEU A 143 9.83 10.24 -4.35
C LEU A 143 10.57 11.54 -4.01
N ALA A 144 10.99 11.68 -2.77
CA ALA A 144 11.90 12.73 -2.35
C ALA A 144 13.34 12.37 -2.73
N ILE A 145 14.04 13.24 -3.46
CA ILE A 145 15.45 13.02 -3.85
C ILE A 145 16.44 13.46 -2.77
N ASP A 146 16.08 14.47 -1.98
CA ASP A 146 16.98 15.09 -0.99
C ASP A 146 16.83 14.44 0.39
N GLU A 147 15.95 13.44 0.50
CA GLU A 147 15.75 12.69 1.73
C GLU A 147 16.93 11.76 2.00
N CYS A 148 17.67 12.06 3.07
CA CYS A 148 18.94 11.43 3.42
C CYS A 148 18.81 10.62 4.71
N GLY A 149 18.96 9.31 4.63
CA GLY A 149 19.11 8.43 5.79
C GLY A 149 19.32 6.97 5.37
N GLU A 150 20.05 6.18 6.18
CA GLU A 150 20.24 4.73 5.95
C GLU A 150 18.91 3.94 5.95
N ASP A 151 17.85 4.60 6.42
CA ASP A 151 16.47 4.14 6.55
C ASP A 151 15.62 4.19 5.26
N PHE A 152 16.23 4.56 4.12
CA PHE A 152 15.54 4.82 2.86
C PHE A 152 15.91 3.81 1.76
N GLU A 153 15.95 2.52 2.07
CA GLU A 153 16.08 1.46 1.05
C GLU A 153 14.80 1.37 0.20
N LEU A 154 14.71 2.23 -0.81
CA LEU A 154 13.56 2.36 -1.68
C LEU A 154 13.20 1.04 -2.37
N THR A 155 12.02 0.50 -2.06
CA THR A 155 11.45 -0.61 -2.83
C THR A 155 10.88 -0.07 -4.13
N VAL A 156 11.77 0.20 -5.09
CA VAL A 156 11.42 0.67 -6.44
C VAL A 156 10.41 -0.28 -7.09
N TRP A 157 9.42 0.29 -7.74
CA TRP A 157 8.49 -0.49 -8.56
C TRP A 157 9.14 -0.75 -9.91
N SER A 158 9.41 -2.02 -10.22
CA SER A 158 9.87 -2.42 -11.54
C SER A 158 8.70 -2.33 -12.54
N PRO A 159 8.94 -1.83 -13.77
CA PRO A 159 7.97 -1.85 -14.86
C PRO A 159 7.38 -3.24 -15.11
N ARG A 160 6.11 -3.30 -15.47
CA ARG A 160 5.36 -4.54 -15.70
C ARG A 160 4.44 -4.41 -16.88
N ALA A 161 4.36 -5.46 -17.69
CA ALA A 161 3.40 -5.51 -18.78
C ALA A 161 1.96 -5.37 -18.25
N GLY A 162 1.20 -4.45 -18.86
CA GLY A 162 -0.21 -4.21 -18.52
C GLY A 162 -0.46 -3.30 -17.31
N VAL A 163 0.58 -2.72 -16.71
CA VAL A 163 0.45 -1.69 -15.67
C VAL A 163 1.08 -0.40 -16.20
N ASP A 164 0.28 0.66 -16.26
CA ASP A 164 0.78 2.02 -16.46
C ASP A 164 1.44 2.49 -15.16
N LEU A 165 2.76 2.39 -15.08
CA LEU A 165 3.55 2.70 -13.91
C LEU A 165 4.50 3.84 -14.20
N GLU A 166 4.40 4.91 -13.43
CA GLU A 166 5.39 5.99 -13.40
C GLU A 166 5.87 6.25 -11.97
N GLN A 167 7.17 6.47 -11.85
CA GLN A 167 7.83 6.83 -10.61
C GLN A 167 8.77 8.00 -10.89
N VAL A 168 8.56 9.12 -10.23
CA VAL A 168 9.32 10.35 -10.45
C VAL A 168 9.90 10.86 -9.14
N TRP A 169 11.12 11.37 -9.23
CA TRP A 169 11.85 11.98 -8.14
C TRP A 169 11.66 13.49 -8.18
N PHE A 170 11.34 14.07 -7.04
CA PHE A 170 11.12 15.49 -6.84
C PHE A 170 12.16 16.02 -5.86
N SER A 171 12.59 17.27 -6.06
CA SER A 171 13.43 17.97 -5.07
C SER A 171 12.63 18.22 -3.79
N GLY A 172 13.34 18.16 -2.67
CA GLY A 172 12.80 18.25 -1.32
C GLY A 172 12.98 16.96 -0.52
N VAL A 173 12.68 17.06 0.77
CA VAL A 173 12.67 15.94 1.73
C VAL A 173 11.25 15.34 1.83
N HIS A 174 11.07 14.30 2.65
CA HIS A 174 9.81 13.57 2.83
C HIS A 174 8.58 14.48 2.99
N ALA A 175 8.72 15.52 3.80
CA ALA A 175 7.66 16.47 4.11
C ALA A 175 7.33 17.43 2.95
N ASP A 176 8.29 17.70 2.05
CA ASP A 176 8.08 18.50 0.84
C ASP A 176 7.24 17.76 -0.21
N ILE A 177 7.23 16.43 -0.18
CA ILE A 177 6.42 15.62 -1.11
C ILE A 177 5.01 15.40 -0.56
N GLY A 178 4.86 15.36 0.77
CA GLY A 178 3.67 14.85 1.45
C GLY A 178 2.74 15.84 2.14
N VAL A 179 2.80 17.12 1.80
CA VAL A 179 1.93 18.17 2.38
C VAL A 179 2.07 18.24 3.91
N SER A 180 3.32 18.22 4.43
CA SER A 180 3.56 18.28 5.88
C SER A 180 4.05 19.63 6.39
N TYR A 181 4.51 20.52 5.50
CA TYR A 181 4.93 21.87 5.86
C TYR A 181 3.81 22.90 5.63
N PRO A 182 3.80 24.00 6.39
CA PRO A 182 2.91 25.12 6.12
C PRO A 182 3.31 25.82 4.81
N PRO A 183 2.37 26.57 4.20
CA PRO A 183 2.68 27.36 3.01
C PRO A 183 3.77 28.39 3.28
N ASP A 184 4.53 28.72 2.24
CA ASP A 184 5.52 29.80 2.28
C ASP A 184 4.84 31.19 2.41
N LYS A 185 5.65 32.27 2.42
CA LYS A 185 5.15 33.65 2.50
C LYS A 185 4.22 34.04 1.34
N SER A 186 4.27 33.30 0.22
CA SER A 186 3.40 33.49 -0.94
C SER A 186 2.16 32.59 -0.93
N GLY A 187 1.98 31.78 0.11
CA GLY A 187 0.85 30.86 0.25
C GLY A 187 1.01 29.56 -0.56
N LYS A 188 2.21 29.24 -1.05
CA LYS A 188 2.48 28.05 -1.87
C LYS A 188 3.06 26.91 -1.05
N LEU A 189 2.75 25.68 -1.45
CA LEU A 189 3.30 24.47 -0.87
C LEU A 189 4.18 23.76 -1.89
N THR A 190 5.39 23.36 -1.50
CA THR A 190 6.28 22.55 -2.35
C THR A 190 5.61 21.24 -2.79
N SER A 191 4.77 20.69 -1.91
CA SER A 191 4.02 19.44 -2.15
C SER A 191 2.96 19.52 -3.23
N ASP A 192 2.51 20.72 -3.59
CA ASP A 192 1.49 20.88 -4.64
C ASP A 192 2.00 20.36 -5.98
N ILE A 193 3.30 20.48 -6.24
CA ILE A 193 3.94 20.00 -7.47
C ILE A 193 3.81 18.46 -7.56
N ALA A 194 4.21 17.76 -6.50
CA ALA A 194 4.13 16.30 -6.46
C ALA A 194 2.67 15.81 -6.44
N LEU A 195 1.77 16.53 -5.75
CA LEU A 195 0.33 16.25 -5.74
C LEU A 195 -0.27 16.35 -7.14
N HIS A 196 -0.03 17.45 -7.84
CA HIS A 196 -0.55 17.66 -9.19
C HIS A 196 -0.03 16.61 -10.17
N TRP A 197 1.25 16.24 -10.09
CA TRP A 197 1.81 15.21 -10.97
C TRP A 197 1.24 13.81 -10.71
N VAL A 198 1.06 13.42 -9.44
CA VAL A 198 0.45 12.10 -9.15
C VAL A 198 -0.98 12.02 -9.68
N LEU A 199 -1.71 13.14 -9.74
CA LEU A 199 -3.10 13.20 -10.18
C LEU A 199 -3.30 13.46 -11.68
N SER A 200 -2.23 13.75 -12.43
CA SER A 200 -2.28 13.94 -13.89
C SER A 200 -2.32 12.61 -14.64
#